data_AF-A0A2V7XCV8-F1
#
_entry.id   AF-A0A2V7XCV8-F1
#
_cell.length_a   1.000
_cell.length_b   1.000
_cell.length_c   1.000
_cell.angle_alpha   90.00
_cell.angle_beta   90.00
_cell.angle_gamma   90.00
#
_symmetry.space_group_name_H-M   'P 1'
#
loop_
_entity.id
_entity.type
_entity.pdbx_description
1 polymer ?
#
loop_
_entity_poly.entity_id
_entity_poly.type
_entity_poly.pdbx_seq_one_letter_code
_entity_poly.pdbx_strand_id
1 'polypeptide(L)'
;MPHTRPEAGCYEIDFETAYPLDEGAEVALEDYARALTRANSAEAVRAGDDPATVRGVHVCGLGVPLTPALLRDLEDFARSLLTGTGGGLGWS
;
A
#
# COMPACT_ATOMS: atom_id res chain seq x y z
N MET A 1 3.23 17.43 -14.42
CA MET A 1 4.61 17.37 -13.89
C MET A 1 5.13 15.98 -14.18
N PRO A 2 6.30 15.80 -14.81
CA PRO A 2 6.73 14.48 -15.26
C PRO A 2 7.22 13.66 -14.05
N HIS A 3 6.69 12.45 -13.91
CA HIS A 3 7.03 11.51 -12.84
C HIS A 3 8.54 11.21 -12.88
N THR A 4 9.20 11.57 -11.79
CA THR A 4 10.64 11.45 -11.58
C THR A 4 11.05 9.99 -11.75
N ARG A 5 12.10 9.79 -12.54
CA ARG A 5 12.81 8.53 -12.86
C ARG A 5 12.74 7.49 -11.72
N PRO A 6 12.49 6.19 -11.99
CA PRO A 6 12.55 5.16 -10.94
C PRO A 6 13.95 5.13 -10.33
N GLU A 7 14.04 5.50 -9.06
CA GLU A 7 15.27 5.33 -8.29
C GLU A 7 15.60 3.84 -8.23
N ALA A 8 16.87 3.48 -8.43
CA ALA A 8 17.31 2.10 -8.30
C ALA A 8 17.02 1.62 -6.87
N GLY A 9 16.04 0.72 -6.72
CA GLY A 9 15.60 0.22 -5.43
C GLY A 9 14.18 0.62 -5.01
N CYS A 10 13.46 1.39 -5.84
CA CYS A 10 12.02 1.66 -5.66
C CYS A 10 11.16 0.84 -6.63
N TYR A 11 9.99 0.41 -6.15
CA TYR A 11 9.06 -0.45 -6.87
C TYR A 11 7.64 0.06 -6.68
N GLU A 12 6.86 0.12 -7.75
CA GLU A 12 5.40 0.26 -7.66
C GLU A 12 4.79 -1.14 -7.61
N ILE A 13 3.96 -1.38 -6.59
CA ILE A 13 3.15 -2.58 -6.43
C ILE A 13 1.72 -2.18 -6.76
N ASP A 14 1.24 -2.56 -7.94
CA ASP A 14 -0.13 -2.35 -8.37
C ASP A 14 -1.06 -3.43 -7.82
N PHE A 15 -2.27 -3.02 -7.45
CA PHE A 15 -3.38 -3.90 -7.12
C PHE A 15 -4.16 -4.29 -8.38
N GLU A 16 -4.89 -5.41 -8.31
CA GLU A 16 -5.80 -5.81 -9.39
C GLU A 16 -6.94 -4.78 -9.60
N THR A 17 -7.36 -4.09 -8.54
CA THR A 17 -8.36 -3.01 -8.59
C THR A 17 -8.00 -1.87 -7.64
N ALA A 18 -8.45 -0.66 -7.94
CA ALA A 18 -8.33 0.45 -7.01
C ALA A 18 -9.37 0.33 -5.88
N TYR A 19 -8.98 0.74 -4.67
CA TYR A 19 -9.79 0.64 -3.45
C TYR A 19 -10.06 2.03 -2.85
N PRO A 20 -11.30 2.37 -2.46
CA PRO A 20 -11.62 3.64 -1.82
C PRO A 20 -11.17 3.64 -0.35
N LEU A 21 -9.93 4.05 -0.10
CA LEU A 21 -9.35 4.12 1.24
C LEU A 21 -9.40 5.57 1.74
N ASP A 22 -9.81 5.75 3.00
CA ASP A 22 -9.66 7.04 3.67
C ASP A 22 -8.20 7.25 4.13
N GLU A 23 -7.88 8.46 4.61
CA GLU A 23 -6.52 8.80 5.04
C GLU A 23 -5.98 7.88 6.15
N GLY A 24 -6.85 7.39 7.04
CA GLY A 24 -6.43 6.46 8.10
C GLY A 24 -6.11 5.08 7.56
N ALA A 25 -6.91 4.58 6.63
CA ALA A 25 -6.68 3.33 5.93
C ALA A 25 -5.45 3.38 5.01
N GLU A 26 -5.19 4.53 4.37
CA GLU A 26 -3.96 4.77 3.59
C GLU A 26 -2.71 4.60 4.47
N VAL A 27 -2.66 5.26 5.63
CA VAL A 27 -1.53 5.15 6.56
C VAL A 27 -1.34 3.71 7.06
N ALA A 28 -2.43 3.01 7.38
CA ALA A 28 -2.38 1.61 7.79
C ALA A 28 -1.81 0.71 6.67
N LEU A 29 -2.19 0.95 5.42
CA LEU A 29 -1.68 0.24 4.25
C LEU A 29 -0.18 0.49 4.04
N GLU A 30 0.26 1.74 4.17
CA GLU A 30 1.67 2.11 4.06
C GLU A 30 2.53 1.42 5.13
N ASP A 31 2.09 1.47 6.39
CA ASP A 31 2.79 0.81 7.49
C ASP A 31 2.88 -0.70 7.30
N TYR A 32 1.77 -1.31 6.86
CA TYR A 32 1.73 -2.73 6.56
C TYR A 32 2.66 -3.11 5.41
N ALA A 33 2.62 -2.35 4.29
CA ALA A 33 3.50 -2.56 3.15
C ALA A 33 4.97 -2.47 3.53
N ARG A 34 5.34 -1.45 4.34
CA ARG A 34 6.70 -1.27 4.85
C ARG A 34 7.13 -2.46 5.69
N ALA A 35 6.29 -2.92 6.62
CA ALA A 35 6.59 -4.06 7.49
C ALA A 35 6.74 -5.37 6.68
N LEU A 36 5.83 -5.61 5.76
CA LEU A 36 5.77 -6.81 4.92
C LEU A 36 6.99 -6.92 3.98
N THR A 37 7.39 -5.81 3.37
CA THR A 37 8.52 -5.74 2.42
C THR A 37 9.87 -5.42 3.06
N ARG A 38 9.88 -5.11 4.36
CA ARG A 38 11.05 -4.53 5.07
C ARG A 38 11.66 -3.35 4.32
N ALA A 39 10.82 -2.56 3.66
CA ALA A 39 11.25 -1.37 2.94
C ALA A 39 11.62 -0.23 3.90
N ASN A 40 12.41 0.73 3.42
CA ASN A 40 12.70 1.95 4.17
C ASN A 40 11.50 2.91 4.15
N SER A 41 10.78 2.96 3.03
CA SER A 41 9.56 3.74 2.86
C SER A 41 8.53 2.97 2.04
N ALA A 42 7.26 3.28 2.31
CA ALA A 42 6.10 2.81 1.58
C ALA A 42 5.07 3.95 1.54
N GLU A 43 4.51 4.24 0.38
CA GLU A 43 3.53 5.32 0.17
C GLU A 43 2.37 4.81 -0.68
N ALA A 44 1.13 5.11 -0.27
CA ALA A 44 -0.06 4.74 -1.02
C ALA A 44 -0.08 5.48 -2.36
N VAL A 45 -0.35 4.75 -3.44
CA VAL A 45 -0.42 5.32 -4.78
C VAL A 45 -1.87 5.48 -5.17
N ARG A 46 -2.32 6.71 -5.30
CA ARG A 46 -3.68 7.03 -5.73
C ARG A 46 -3.87 6.80 -7.22
N ALA A 47 -5.09 6.42 -7.60
CA ALA A 47 -5.47 6.32 -9.01
C ALA A 47 -5.52 7.73 -9.63
N GLY A 48 -5.06 7.86 -10.87
CA GLY A 48 -4.99 9.16 -11.55
C GLY A 48 -6.36 9.68 -12.03
N ASP A 49 -7.29 8.77 -12.27
CA ASP A 49 -8.66 9.02 -12.69
C ASP A 49 -9.63 9.24 -11.53
N ASP A 50 -9.36 8.64 -10.36
CA ASP A 50 -10.10 8.89 -9.12
C ASP A 50 -9.16 9.04 -7.90
N PRO A 51 -8.89 10.27 -7.43
CA PRO A 51 -7.99 10.53 -6.31
C PRO A 51 -8.55 10.11 -4.94
N ALA A 52 -9.80 9.62 -4.88
CA ALA A 52 -10.36 9.00 -3.68
C ALA A 52 -10.07 7.50 -3.60
N THR A 53 -9.35 6.93 -4.58
CA THR A 53 -9.01 5.51 -4.61
C THR A 53 -7.50 5.28 -4.67
N VAL A 54 -7.04 4.22 -4.03
CA VAL A 54 -5.66 3.75 -4.02
C VAL A 54 -5.52 2.58 -4.97
N ARG A 55 -4.62 2.70 -5.96
CA ARG A 55 -4.32 1.66 -6.97
C ARG A 55 -3.16 0.74 -6.57
N GLY A 56 -2.43 1.06 -5.52
CA GLY A 56 -1.23 0.32 -5.15
C GLY A 56 -0.38 1.02 -4.10
N VAL A 57 0.86 0.57 -3.95
CA VAL A 57 1.84 1.14 -3.02
C VAL A 57 3.20 1.29 -3.71
N HIS A 58 3.85 2.42 -3.50
CA HIS A 58 5.22 2.68 -3.90
C HIS A 58 6.14 2.36 -2.73
N VAL A 59 7.11 1.46 -2.92
CA VAL A 59 8.04 1.03 -1.86
C VAL A 59 9.48 1.25 -2.29
N CYS A 60 10.33 1.75 -1.38
CA CYS A 60 11.75 1.97 -1.65
C CYS A 60 12.65 1.27 -0.63
N GLY A 61 13.78 0.76 -1.11
CA GLY A 61 14.78 0.10 -0.27
C GLY A 61 14.30 -1.23 0.29
N LEU A 62 13.74 -2.09 -0.58
CA LEU A 62 13.26 -3.42 -0.22
C LEU A 62 14.32 -4.21 0.58
N GLY A 63 13.91 -4.74 1.73
CA GLY A 63 14.72 -5.66 2.52
C GLY A 63 14.47 -7.14 2.20
N VAL A 64 13.42 -7.45 1.43
CA VAL A 64 13.10 -8.81 0.94
C VAL A 64 12.67 -8.77 -0.54
N PRO A 65 12.83 -9.87 -1.28
CA PRO A 65 12.30 -9.95 -2.65
C PRO A 65 10.76 -9.91 -2.66
N LEU A 66 10.19 -9.22 -3.64
CA LEU A 66 8.76 -9.25 -3.89
C LEU A 66 8.38 -10.62 -4.47
N THR A 67 7.45 -11.30 -3.80
CA THR A 67 6.93 -12.60 -4.25
C THR A 67 5.44 -12.49 -4.55
N PRO A 68 4.87 -13.34 -5.42
CA PRO A 68 3.43 -13.32 -5.69
C PRO A 68 2.57 -13.44 -4.43
N ALA A 69 3.03 -14.21 -3.44
CA ALA A 69 2.34 -14.35 -2.16
C ALA A 69 2.31 -13.03 -1.38
N LEU A 70 3.43 -12.29 -1.37
CA LEU A 70 3.53 -10.99 -0.71
C LEU A 70 2.62 -9.96 -1.38
N LEU A 71 2.64 -9.89 -2.72
CA LEU A 71 1.80 -8.96 -3.48
C LEU A 71 0.31 -9.21 -3.19
N ARG A 72 -0.07 -10.49 -3.12
CA ARG A 72 -1.44 -10.89 -2.78
C ARG A 72 -1.81 -10.53 -1.34
N ASP A 73 -0.93 -10.77 -0.39
CA ASP A 73 -1.15 -10.46 1.04
C ASP A 73 -1.35 -8.94 1.24
N LEU A 74 -0.56 -8.12 0.54
CA LEU A 74 -0.72 -6.67 0.54
C LEU A 74 -2.08 -6.21 0.00
N GLU A 75 -2.52 -6.80 -1.11
CA GLU A 75 -3.82 -6.47 -1.69
C GLU A 75 -4.99 -6.98 -0.84
N ASP A 76 -4.86 -8.18 -0.27
CA ASP A 76 -5.85 -8.74 0.66
C ASP A 76 -6.01 -7.86 1.91
N PHE A 77 -4.90 -7.30 2.41
CA PHE A 77 -4.93 -6.32 3.49
C PHE A 77 -5.66 -5.03 3.08
N ALA A 78 -5.34 -4.45 1.92
CA ALA A 78 -6.02 -3.27 1.39
C ALA A 78 -7.54 -3.49 1.28
N ARG A 79 -7.96 -4.67 0.80
CA ARG A 79 -9.37 -5.07 0.75
C ARG A 79 -9.99 -5.22 2.13
N SER A 80 -9.25 -5.72 3.12
CA SER A 80 -9.75 -5.89 4.49
C SER A 80 -10.10 -4.55 5.16
N LEU A 81 -9.37 -3.48 4.85
CA LEU A 81 -9.60 -2.13 5.39
C LEU A 81 -10.99 -1.59 4.99
N LEU A 82 -11.47 -1.92 3.78
CA LEU A 82 -12.80 -1.50 3.30
C LEU A 82 -13.96 -2.11 4.08
N THR A 83 -13.80 -3.36 4.52
CA THR A 83 -14.84 -4.04 5.29
C THR A 83 -14.94 -3.54 6.73
N GLY A 84 -14.01 -2.67 7.12
CA GLY A 84 -13.93 -2.07 8.44
C GLY A 84 -13.60 -3.12 9.50
N THR A 85 -12.46 -2.88 10.17
CA THR A 85 -12.42 -2.97 11.63
C THR A 85 -13.41 -1.95 12.23
N GLY A 86 -14.71 -2.16 12.00
CA GLY A 86 -15.79 -1.53 12.74
C GLY A 86 -15.92 -2.23 14.09
N GLY A 87 -15.04 -1.94 15.04
CA GLY A 87 -15.11 -2.51 16.38
C GLY A 87 -13.83 -2.27 17.16
N GLY A 88 -13.93 -1.51 18.25
CA GLY A 88 -12.79 -1.00 19.01
C GLY A 88 -11.79 -2.07 19.42
N LEU A 89 -10.52 -1.78 19.17
CA LEU A 89 -9.39 -2.33 19.91
C LEU A 89 -8.70 -1.07 20.45
N GLY A 90 -8.91 -0.67 21.70
CA GLY A 90 -8.60 -1.50 22.85
C GLY A 90 -7.07 -1.61 23.04
N TRP A 91 -6.32 -0.55 22.73
CA TRP A 91 -4.97 -0.38 23.24
C TRP A 91 -5.02 0.71 24.32
N SER A 92 -5.01 0.24 25.57
CA SER A 92 -4.63 0.99 26.78
C SER A 92 -3.29 0.48 27.26
#